data_AF-A0A2A5YQ69-F1
#
_entry.id   AF-A0A2A5YQ69-F1
#
_cell.length_a   1.000
_cell.length_b   1.000
_cell.length_c   1.000
_cell.angle_alpha   90.00
_cell.angle_beta   90.00
_cell.angle_gamma   90.00
#
_symmetry.space_group_name_H-M   'P 1'
#
loop_
_entity.id
_entity.type
_entity.pdbx_description
1 polymer ?
#
loop_
_entity_poly.entity_id
_entity_poly.type
_entity_poly.pdbx_seq_one_letter_code
_entity_poly.pdbx_strand_id
1 'polypeptide(L)' 'IAAQESKAQELLGLEPDIAVAALLTIGKPKKQLTKLSRKKVEEFTTVDRADGPAFTG' A
#
# COMPACT_ATOMS: atom_id res chain seq x y z
N ILE A 1 6.30 3.70 14.95
CA ILE A 1 4.93 4.26 14.77
C ILE A 1 4.22 3.66 13.58
N ALA A 2 4.81 3.59 12.38
CA ALA A 2 4.10 3.15 11.17
C ALA A 2 3.46 1.74 11.20
N ALA A 3 3.91 0.84 12.08
CA ALA A 3 3.30 -0.48 12.28
C ALA A 3 2.74 -0.67 13.70
N GLN A 4 2.51 0.42 14.44
CA GLN A 4 2.03 0.41 15.83
C GLN A 4 0.72 1.18 15.92
N GLU A 5 -0.40 0.50 15.64
CA GLU A 5 -1.73 1.12 15.53
C GLU A 5 -2.11 1.90 16.78
N SER A 6 -2.11 1.25 17.96
CA SER A 6 -2.55 1.88 19.22
C SER A 6 -1.74 3.14 19.57
N LYS A 7 -0.43 3.11 19.29
CA LYS A 7 0.44 4.27 19.51
C LYS A 7 0.17 5.39 18.51
N ALA A 8 -0.17 5.05 17.26
CA ALA A 8 -0.53 6.03 16.25
C ALA A 8 -1.88 6.70 16.58
N GLN A 9 -2.88 5.92 17.00
CA GLN A 9 -4.18 6.43 17.46
C GLN A 9 -4.03 7.39 18.64
N GLU A 10 -3.26 7.02 19.68
CA GLU A 10 -2.98 7.89 20.82
C GLU A 10 -2.31 9.20 20.41
N LEU A 11 -1.30 9.16 19.55
CA LEU A 11 -0.57 10.34 19.09
C LEU A 11 -1.42 11.28 18.22
N LEU A 12 -2.36 10.73 17.46
CA LEU A 12 -3.23 11.49 16.57
C LEU A 12 -4.56 11.90 17.24
N GLY A 13 -4.83 11.40 18.45
CA GLY A 13 -6.07 11.66 19.18
C GLY A 13 -7.29 11.00 18.54
N LEU A 14 -7.13 9.79 17.96
CA LEU A 14 -8.20 9.05 17.31
C LEU A 14 -9.02 8.24 18.33
N GLU A 15 -10.32 8.10 18.07
CA GLU A 15 -11.17 7.17 18.79
C GLU A 15 -10.81 5.71 18.48
N PRO A 16 -11.12 4.74 19.37
CA PRO A 16 -10.70 3.34 19.22
C PRO A 16 -11.21 2.63 17.95
N ASP A 17 -12.34 3.08 17.40
CA ASP A 17 -12.98 2.54 16.20
C ASP A 17 -12.47 3.16 14.90
N ILE A 18 -11.58 4.16 14.98
CA ILE A 18 -10.94 4.80 13.83
C ILE A 18 -9.57 4.17 13.58
N ALA A 19 -9.41 3.49 12.44
CA ALA A 19 -8.16 2.82 12.05
C ALA A 19 -7.29 3.67 11.11
N VAL A 20 -5.96 3.59 11.28
CA VAL A 20 -4.98 4.20 10.39
C VAL A 20 -4.73 3.30 9.17
N ALA A 21 -5.15 3.75 7.99
CA ALA A 21 -4.98 2.97 6.75
C ALA A 21 -3.56 3.07 6.16
N ALA A 22 -2.94 4.24 6.22
CA ALA A 22 -1.61 4.50 5.68
C ALA A 22 -0.98 5.76 6.27
N LEU A 23 0.35 5.81 6.28
CA LEU A 23 1.14 7.02 6.57
C LEU A 23 1.95 7.39 5.34
N LEU A 24 1.74 8.60 4.84
CA LEU A 24 2.41 9.13 3.65
C LEU A 24 3.32 10.27 4.06
N THR A 25 4.62 10.14 3.78
CA THR A 25 5.58 11.23 3.98
C THR A 25 5.63 12.09 2.73
N ILE A 26 5.43 13.41 2.89
CA ILE A 26 5.44 14.38 1.79
C ILE A 26 6.57 15.37 2.04
N GLY A 27 7.35 15.67 0.99
CA GLY A 27 8.45 16.62 1.06
C GLY A 27 9.40 16.54 -0.14
N LYS A 28 10.52 17.24 -0.07
CA LYS A 28 11.55 17.20 -1.12
C LYS A 28 12.52 16.03 -0.88
N PRO A 29 12.66 15.08 -1.83
CA PRO A 29 13.56 13.95 -1.67
C PRO A 29 15.02 14.43 -1.68
N LYS A 30 15.77 14.15 -0.62
CA LYS A 30 17.23 14.39 -0.56
C LYS A 30 18.03 13.32 -1.32
N LYS A 31 17.48 12.11 -1.42
CA LYS A 31 18.04 10.99 -2.18
C LYS A 31 16.97 10.46 -3.12
N GLN A 32 17.28 10.44 -4.42
CA GLN A 32 16.40 9.83 -5.41
C GLN A 32 16.53 8.31 -5.33
N LEU A 33 15.43 7.62 -5.05
CA LEU A 33 15.40 6.16 -5.07
C LEU A 33 15.25 5.66 -6.51
N THR A 34 15.80 4.48 -6.79
CA THR A 34 15.58 3.78 -8.06
C THR A 34 14.15 3.25 -8.13
N LYS A 35 13.64 3.03 -9.36
CA LYS A 35 12.32 2.43 -9.55
C LYS A 35 12.32 1.01 -8.96
N LEU A 36 11.38 0.73 -8.07
CA LEU A 36 11.11 -0.62 -7.61
C LEU A 36 10.59 -1.46 -8.78
N SER A 37 11.01 -2.72 -8.85
CA SER A 37 10.43 -3.65 -9.82
C SER A 37 8.95 -3.88 -9.52
N ARG A 38 8.23 -4.29 -10.56
CA ARG A 38 6.86 -4.78 -10.49
C ARG A 38 6.87 -6.24 -10.92
N LYS A 39 5.90 -7.02 -10.43
CA LYS A 39 5.61 -8.35 -10.99
C LYS A 39 5.13 -8.19 -12.43
N LYS A 40 5.30 -9.24 -13.24
CA LYS A 40 4.71 -9.26 -14.58
C LYS A 40 3.19 -9.26 -14.49
N VAL A 41 2.51 -8.72 -15.49
CA VAL A 41 1.05 -8.57 -15.48
C VAL A 41 0.37 -9.94 -15.44
N GLU A 42 0.92 -10.88 -16.22
CA GLU A 42 0.50 -12.29 -16.27
C GLU A 42 0.55 -13.01 -14.90
N GLU A 43 1.27 -12.48 -13.90
CA GLU A 43 1.36 -13.09 -12.56
C GLU A 43 0.16 -12.79 -11.66
N PHE A 44 -0.66 -11.77 -11.97
CA PHE A 44 -1.71 -11.32 -11.05
C PHE A 44 -3.01 -10.87 -11.73
N THR A 45 -3.14 -11.00 -13.04
CA THR A 45 -4.33 -10.56 -13.78
C THR A 45 -5.11 -11.72 -14.39
N THR A 46 -6.42 -11.56 -14.42
CA THR A 46 -7.38 -12.50 -15.03
C THR A 46 -8.28 -11.76 -16.01
N VAL A 47 -8.81 -12.49 -16.99
CA VAL A 47 -9.69 -11.95 -18.04
C VAL A 47 -11.15 -12.08 -17.63
N ASP A 48 -11.93 -11.01 -17.84
CA ASP A 48 -13.37 -10.84 -17.56
C ASP A 48 -13.81 -10.94 -16.10
N ARG A 49 -13.28 -11.89 -15.33
CA ARG A 49 -13.69 -12.18 -13.95
C ARG A 49 -12.47 -12.42 -13.06
N ALA A 50 -12.62 -12.17 -11.76
CA ALA A 50 -11.58 -12.44 -10.77
C ALA A 50 -11.18 -13.93 -10.70
N ASP A 51 -12.10 -14.84 -11.05
CA ASP A 51 -11.90 -16.29 -11.17
C ASP A 51 -11.71 -16.76 -12.62
N GLY A 52 -11.54 -15.82 -13.57
CA GLY A 52 -11.41 -16.11 -15.00
C GLY A 52 -10.03 -16.62 -15.41
N PRO A 53 -9.82 -16.89 -16.72
CA PRO A 53 -8.53 -17.33 -17.24
C PRO A 53 -7.41 -16.34 -16.94
N ALA A 54 -6.20 -16.85 -16.72
CA ALA A 54 -5.01 -16.01 -16.57
C ALA A 54 -4.74 -15.22 -17.86
N PHE A 55 -4.33 -13.95 -17.71
CA PHE A 55 -3.85 -13.16 -18.83
C PHE A 55 -2.48 -13.67 -19.30
N THR A 56 -2.29 -13.85 -20.61
CA THR A 56 -1.05 -14.39 -21.21
C THR A 56 -0.43 -13.49 -22.27
N GLY A 57 -0.83 -12.22 -22.31
CA GLY A 57 -0.42 -11.26 -23.36
C GLY A 57 0.92 -10.59 -23.13
#